data_AF-X0Q3J4-F1
#
_entry.id   AF-X0Q3J4-F1
#
_cell.length_a   1.000
_cell.length_b   1.000
_cell.length_c   1.000
_cell.angle_alpha   90.00
_cell.angle_beta   90.00
_cell.angle_gamma   90.00
#
_symmetry.space_group_name_H-M   'P 1'
#
loop_
_entity.id
_entity.type
_entity.pdbx_description
1 polymer ?
#
loop_
_entity_poly.entity_id
_entity_poly.type
_entity_poly.pdbx_seq_one_letter_code
_entity_poly.pdbx_strand_id
1 'polypeptide(L)'
;MDTTIPDENVVRIAVDLACRAPSVHNSQPWQWTYADGQLDLYTERGRLLASTDPSGRQLVVSCGAALNHLQTALTGLKWSVDIRRVPEGPHSGHLATIRFRHDARPQSHDFDLLAAIRHRYSDRRPFGPISVKTPLPTALTDVAHRTDVHLTLLGRDARPTLAKATELTAAARKYDSAYQAELHWWAGHSIPQGGIPADSLATAENRDRVDIGRRFPAGRDNNASAEIDRSTVLVLSTDSDGRDAWLRAGEALSAVLLEATVSGLATCPLTHTTELRQSREMIRELLPDGGFPQALIRVGTAEKKSPPRQTPRRPVESVFSIGRRHSAR
;
A
#
# COMPACT_ATOMS: atom_id res chain seq x y z
N MET A 1 -19.67 16.94 -25.09
CA MET A 1 -19.21 16.61 -23.72
C MET A 1 -17.87 17.27 -23.54
N ASP A 2 -17.67 17.96 -22.42
CA ASP A 2 -16.36 18.50 -22.07
C ASP A 2 -15.40 17.33 -21.82
N THR A 3 -14.34 17.23 -22.61
CA THR A 3 -13.36 16.14 -22.51
C THR A 3 -12.44 16.29 -21.31
N THR A 4 -12.58 17.34 -20.49
CA THR A 4 -11.75 17.63 -19.32
C THR A 4 -12.52 17.53 -18.00
N ILE A 5 -13.85 17.42 -18.06
CA ILE A 5 -14.72 17.33 -16.89
C ILE A 5 -15.48 16.00 -16.93
N PRO A 6 -15.03 14.98 -16.17
CA PRO A 6 -15.74 13.71 -16.07
C PRO A 6 -17.09 13.87 -15.36
N ASP A 7 -18.03 13.00 -15.71
CA ASP A 7 -19.26 12.82 -14.95
C ASP A 7 -18.93 12.39 -13.51
N GLU A 8 -19.73 12.86 -12.54
CA GLU A 8 -19.52 12.54 -11.12
C GLU A 8 -19.51 11.03 -10.86
N ASN A 9 -20.27 10.23 -11.62
CA ASN A 9 -20.29 8.78 -11.49
C ASN A 9 -18.98 8.15 -11.96
N VAL A 10 -18.33 8.69 -12.99
CA VAL A 10 -17.01 8.21 -13.42
C VAL A 10 -15.99 8.43 -12.30
N VAL A 11 -15.99 9.62 -11.70
CA VAL A 11 -15.11 9.95 -10.57
C VAL A 11 -15.40 9.03 -9.38
N ARG A 12 -16.68 8.84 -9.03
CA ARG A 12 -17.11 7.98 -7.93
C ARG A 12 -16.67 6.52 -8.13
N ILE A 13 -16.81 5.98 -9.33
CA ILE A 13 -16.36 4.62 -9.67
C ILE A 13 -14.83 4.50 -9.53
N ALA A 14 -14.09 5.49 -10.04
CA ALA A 14 -12.64 5.52 -9.91
C ALA A 14 -12.19 5.59 -8.44
N VAL A 15 -12.87 6.38 -7.61
CA VAL A 15 -12.59 6.48 -6.16
C VAL A 15 -12.96 5.19 -5.43
N ASP A 16 -14.06 4.52 -5.76
CA ASP A 16 -14.42 3.20 -5.20
C ASP A 16 -13.32 2.15 -5.48
N LEU A 17 -12.82 2.12 -6.72
CA LEU A 17 -11.68 1.28 -7.10
C LEU A 17 -10.41 1.69 -6.34
N ALA A 18 -10.14 2.99 -6.22
CA ALA A 18 -9.00 3.51 -5.45
C ALA A 18 -9.03 3.09 -3.98
N CYS A 19 -10.22 2.99 -3.38
CA CYS A 19 -10.38 2.55 -2.00
C CYS A 19 -9.89 1.11 -1.76
N ARG A 20 -9.70 0.30 -2.79
CA ARG A 20 -9.09 -1.05 -2.65
C ARG A 20 -7.60 -1.02 -2.34
N ALA A 21 -6.95 0.14 -2.49
CA ALA A 21 -5.54 0.33 -2.15
C ALA A 21 -5.20 -0.19 -0.74
N PRO A 22 -4.00 -0.76 -0.56
CA PRO A 22 -3.52 -1.10 0.77
C PRO A 22 -3.21 0.16 1.57
N SER A 23 -3.44 0.11 2.88
CA SER A 23 -3.02 1.15 3.81
C SER A 23 -2.48 0.53 5.10
N VAL A 24 -1.69 1.29 5.85
CA VAL A 24 -1.24 0.85 7.18
C VAL A 24 -2.44 0.43 8.03
N HIS A 25 -2.40 -0.80 8.52
CA HIS A 25 -3.47 -1.47 9.26
C HIS A 25 -4.89 -1.34 8.66
N ASN A 26 -5.01 -1.17 7.34
CA ASN A 26 -6.29 -0.91 6.67
C ASN A 26 -7.05 0.31 7.25
N SER A 27 -6.32 1.33 7.73
CA SER A 27 -6.88 2.58 8.26
C SER A 27 -7.58 3.44 7.21
N GLN A 28 -7.21 3.30 5.93
CA GLN A 28 -7.76 4.00 4.77
C GLN A 28 -7.78 5.54 4.97
N PRO A 29 -6.61 6.19 5.15
CA PRO A 29 -6.54 7.54 5.70
C PRO A 29 -6.64 8.64 4.63
N TRP A 30 -7.48 8.43 3.62
CA TRP A 30 -7.69 9.37 2.52
C TRP A 30 -9.08 9.99 2.55
N GLN A 31 -9.17 11.22 2.05
CA GLN A 31 -10.39 11.95 1.72
C GLN A 31 -10.26 12.53 0.32
N TRP A 32 -11.35 12.49 -0.43
CA TRP A 32 -11.43 12.92 -1.80
C TRP A 32 -12.51 13.99 -1.95
N THR A 33 -12.18 15.09 -2.63
CA THR A 33 -13.13 16.17 -2.90
C THR A 33 -13.15 16.46 -4.39
N TYR A 34 -14.30 16.30 -5.04
CA TYR A 34 -14.49 16.66 -6.45
C TYR A 34 -15.27 17.97 -6.57
N ALA A 35 -14.69 18.97 -7.21
CA ALA A 35 -15.34 20.26 -7.46
C ALA A 35 -14.80 20.85 -8.77
N ASP A 36 -15.69 21.47 -9.56
CA ASP A 36 -15.31 22.25 -10.74
C ASP A 36 -14.37 21.52 -11.74
N GLY A 37 -14.59 20.21 -11.94
CA GLY A 37 -13.79 19.38 -12.86
C GLY A 37 -12.42 18.96 -12.30
N GLN A 38 -12.16 19.21 -11.03
CA GLN A 38 -10.93 18.88 -10.32
C GLN A 38 -11.21 17.94 -9.16
N LEU A 39 -10.35 16.95 -8.96
CA LEU A 39 -10.39 16.06 -7.80
C LEU A 39 -9.16 16.31 -6.94
N ASP A 40 -9.36 16.53 -5.65
CA ASP A 40 -8.27 16.75 -4.69
C ASP A 40 -8.22 15.60 -3.67
N LEU A 41 -6.99 15.18 -3.35
CA LEU A 41 -6.67 14.14 -2.36
C LEU A 41 -6.14 14.75 -1.08
N TYR A 42 -6.78 14.42 0.04
CA TYR A 42 -6.38 14.86 1.38
C TYR A 42 -6.09 13.68 2.31
N THR A 43 -5.27 13.93 3.33
CA THR A 43 -5.11 13.04 4.49
C THR A 43 -6.29 13.17 5.45
N GLU A 44 -6.80 12.04 5.93
CA GLU A 44 -7.71 11.98 7.07
C GLU A 44 -6.93 11.79 8.38
N ARG A 45 -6.69 12.88 9.11
CA ARG A 45 -5.90 12.85 10.35
C ARG A 45 -6.55 12.05 11.47
N GLY A 46 -7.88 11.95 11.49
CA GLY A 46 -8.58 11.10 12.45
C GLY A 46 -8.25 9.61 12.30
N ARG A 47 -7.54 9.22 11.23
CA ARG A 47 -7.09 7.85 10.94
C ARG A 47 -5.58 7.69 11.04
N LEU A 48 -4.88 8.66 11.65
CA LEU A 48 -3.47 8.54 12.00
C LEU A 48 -3.28 7.51 13.11
N LEU A 49 -2.25 6.68 12.96
CA LEU A 49 -1.82 5.74 13.98
C LEU A 49 -0.73 6.42 14.82
N ALA A 50 -1.12 7.08 15.91
CA ALA A 50 -0.23 7.95 16.68
C ALA A 50 0.99 7.21 17.27
N SER A 51 0.83 5.95 17.68
CA SER A 51 1.94 5.18 18.26
C SER A 51 2.80 4.50 17.18
N THR A 52 2.18 3.98 16.13
CA THR A 52 2.84 3.25 15.04
C THR A 52 3.49 4.19 14.02
N ASP A 53 2.83 5.29 13.69
CA ASP A 53 3.21 6.25 12.64
C ASP A 53 3.13 7.71 13.15
N PRO A 54 3.90 8.09 14.19
CA PRO A 54 3.80 9.41 14.81
C PRO A 54 4.07 10.58 13.85
N SER A 55 4.84 10.37 12.78
CA SER A 55 5.14 11.38 11.76
C SER A 55 4.11 11.43 10.63
N GLY A 56 3.15 10.49 10.56
CA GLY A 56 2.22 10.36 9.44
C GLY A 56 2.88 9.92 8.13
N ARG A 57 4.05 9.27 8.18
CA ARG A 57 4.75 8.81 6.98
C ARG A 57 3.97 7.70 6.29
N GLN A 58 3.60 6.67 7.04
CA GLN A 58 2.86 5.53 6.50
C GLN A 58 1.43 5.94 6.09
N LEU A 59 0.87 6.95 6.75
CA LEU A 59 -0.36 7.59 6.33
C LEU A 59 -0.23 8.15 4.91
N VAL A 60 0.80 8.97 4.65
CA VAL A 60 1.02 9.57 3.32
C VAL A 60 1.35 8.51 2.27
N VAL A 61 2.16 7.50 2.59
CA VAL A 61 2.41 6.33 1.73
C VAL A 61 1.10 5.62 1.38
N SER A 62 0.19 5.47 2.34
CA SER A 62 -1.13 4.86 2.09
C SER A 62 -1.96 5.69 1.11
N CYS A 63 -1.94 7.02 1.23
CA CYS A 63 -2.63 7.91 0.29
C CYS A 63 -1.99 7.85 -1.12
N GLY A 64 -0.67 7.74 -1.22
CA GLY A 64 0.01 7.55 -2.50
C GLY A 64 -0.41 6.25 -3.19
N ALA A 65 -0.58 5.17 -2.42
CA ALA A 65 -1.09 3.91 -2.96
C ALA A 65 -2.52 4.07 -3.52
N ALA A 66 -3.38 4.81 -2.82
CA ALA A 66 -4.72 5.14 -3.31
C ALA A 66 -4.69 6.05 -4.56
N LEU A 67 -3.75 6.99 -4.64
CA LEU A 67 -3.56 7.86 -5.80
C LEU A 67 -3.19 7.08 -7.06
N ASN A 68 -2.28 6.12 -6.96
CA ASN A 68 -1.93 5.27 -8.11
C ASN A 68 -3.04 4.26 -8.47
N HIS A 69 -3.78 3.72 -7.49
CA HIS A 69 -4.98 2.93 -7.79
C HIS A 69 -6.04 3.77 -8.54
N LEU A 70 -6.25 5.03 -8.15
CA LEU A 70 -7.13 5.97 -8.84
C LEU A 70 -6.68 6.18 -10.29
N GLN A 71 -5.39 6.47 -10.52
CA GLN A 71 -4.84 6.67 -11.85
C GLN A 71 -5.01 5.43 -12.74
N THR A 72 -4.78 4.23 -12.18
CA THR A 72 -4.98 2.95 -12.87
C THR A 72 -6.45 2.77 -13.25
N ALA A 73 -7.37 3.07 -12.32
CA ALA A 73 -8.80 3.02 -12.58
C ALA A 73 -9.25 3.97 -13.69
N LEU A 74 -8.80 5.23 -13.64
CA LEU A 74 -9.13 6.25 -14.64
C LEU A 74 -8.59 5.90 -16.02
N THR A 75 -7.39 5.35 -16.10
CA THR A 75 -6.78 4.91 -17.38
C THR A 75 -7.66 3.85 -18.05
N GLY A 76 -8.11 2.84 -17.30
CA GLY A 76 -9.03 1.82 -17.81
C GLY A 76 -10.43 2.37 -18.17
N LEU A 77 -10.84 3.46 -17.52
CA LEU A 77 -12.04 4.24 -17.86
C LEU A 77 -11.82 5.24 -19.02
N LYS A 78 -10.65 5.20 -19.68
CA LYS A 78 -10.25 6.07 -20.82
C LYS A 78 -10.04 7.54 -20.44
N TRP A 79 -9.77 7.82 -19.18
CA TRP A 79 -9.35 9.12 -18.69
C TRP A 79 -7.85 9.12 -18.36
N SER A 80 -7.09 9.98 -19.03
CA SER A 80 -5.75 10.34 -18.58
C SER A 80 -5.87 11.41 -17.49
N VAL A 81 -4.83 11.51 -16.66
CA VAL A 81 -4.79 12.46 -15.55
C VAL A 81 -3.48 13.23 -15.52
N ASP A 82 -3.59 14.51 -15.19
CA ASP A 82 -2.49 15.36 -14.77
C ASP A 82 -2.54 15.49 -13.24
N ILE A 83 -1.52 14.96 -12.57
CA ILE A 83 -1.44 14.88 -11.10
C ILE A 83 -0.38 15.87 -10.62
N ARG A 84 -0.84 16.97 -10.03
CA ARG A 84 0.02 17.92 -9.34
C ARG A 84 0.09 17.56 -7.86
N ARG A 85 1.25 17.05 -7.43
CA ARG A 85 1.53 16.73 -6.02
C ARG A 85 1.81 18.02 -5.26
N VAL A 86 1.08 18.24 -4.17
CA VAL A 86 1.16 19.45 -3.34
C VAL A 86 1.18 19.15 -1.84
N PRO A 87 2.01 18.21 -1.35
CA PRO A 87 2.12 17.95 0.09
C PRO A 87 2.94 19.05 0.81
N GLU A 88 2.57 20.31 0.63
CA GLU A 88 3.31 21.49 1.07
C GLU A 88 3.21 21.69 2.59
N GLY A 89 4.34 21.53 3.28
CA GLY A 89 4.44 21.77 4.72
C GLY A 89 3.98 20.60 5.61
N PRO A 90 4.44 20.56 6.88
CA PRO A 90 4.21 19.44 7.79
C PRO A 90 2.74 19.28 8.19
N HIS A 91 1.95 20.34 8.06
CA HIS A 91 0.55 20.36 8.47
C HIS A 91 -0.45 20.50 7.32
N SER A 92 -0.04 20.43 6.05
CA SER A 92 -1.03 20.38 4.98
C SER A 92 -1.69 19.00 4.93
N GLY A 93 -3.02 18.99 4.93
CA GLY A 93 -3.78 17.79 4.62
C GLY A 93 -3.83 17.50 3.13
N HIS A 94 -3.63 18.50 2.27
CA HIS A 94 -3.71 18.37 0.82
C HIS A 94 -2.46 17.68 0.27
N LEU A 95 -2.64 16.65 -0.55
CA LEU A 95 -1.55 15.83 -1.10
C LEU A 95 -1.43 15.96 -2.61
N ALA A 96 -2.55 15.99 -3.33
CA ALA A 96 -2.53 16.05 -4.78
C ALA A 96 -3.81 16.68 -5.33
N THR A 97 -3.63 17.43 -6.42
CA THR A 97 -4.69 17.91 -7.29
C THR A 97 -4.66 17.11 -8.59
N ILE A 98 -5.80 16.56 -9.00
CA ILE A 98 -5.96 15.72 -10.17
C ILE A 98 -6.89 16.42 -11.17
N ARG A 99 -6.39 16.60 -12.40
CA ARG A 99 -7.14 17.09 -13.55
C ARG A 99 -7.24 16.00 -14.62
N PHE A 100 -8.29 16.04 -15.42
CA PHE A 100 -8.66 14.93 -16.29
C PHE A 100 -8.59 15.31 -17.76
N ARG A 101 -8.33 14.32 -18.63
CA ARG A 101 -8.58 14.40 -20.07
C ARG A 101 -9.10 13.07 -20.59
N HIS A 102 -10.17 13.09 -21.37
CA HIS A 102 -10.78 11.91 -21.97
C HIS A 102 -10.06 11.50 -23.26
N ASP A 103 -8.77 11.21 -23.14
CA ASP A 103 -7.88 10.89 -24.26
C ASP A 103 -6.96 9.69 -23.97
N ALA A 104 -7.09 9.04 -22.81
CA ALA A 104 -6.35 7.81 -22.55
C ALA A 104 -6.71 6.73 -23.58
N ARG A 105 -5.71 5.93 -23.93
CA ARG A 105 -5.78 4.81 -24.88
C ARG A 105 -5.28 3.56 -24.17
N PRO A 106 -6.06 3.00 -23.22
CA PRO A 106 -5.63 1.85 -22.45
C PRO A 106 -5.31 0.66 -23.37
N GLN A 107 -4.19 0.01 -23.10
CA GLN A 107 -3.75 -1.23 -23.72
C GLN A 107 -4.27 -2.43 -22.93
N SER A 108 -4.07 -3.65 -23.46
CA SER A 108 -4.49 -4.89 -22.78
C SER A 108 -4.00 -4.97 -21.33
N HIS A 109 -2.72 -4.65 -21.11
CA HIS A 109 -2.11 -4.67 -19.76
C HIS A 109 -2.75 -3.68 -18.79
N ASP A 110 -3.25 -2.53 -19.26
CA ASP A 110 -3.95 -1.56 -18.40
C ASP A 110 -5.25 -2.15 -17.84
N PHE A 111 -5.93 -3.00 -18.62
CA PHE A 111 -7.12 -3.71 -18.15
C PHE A 111 -6.78 -4.82 -17.16
N ASP A 112 -5.63 -5.49 -17.33
CA ASP A 112 -5.12 -6.47 -16.36
C ASP A 112 -4.81 -5.80 -15.00
N LEU A 113 -4.16 -4.64 -15.03
CA LEU A 113 -3.90 -3.83 -13.83
C LEU A 113 -5.21 -3.34 -13.17
N LEU A 114 -6.19 -2.91 -13.96
CA LEU A 114 -7.52 -2.56 -13.46
C LEU A 114 -8.20 -3.74 -12.77
N ALA A 115 -8.15 -4.94 -13.36
CA ALA A 115 -8.70 -6.15 -12.74
C ALA A 115 -7.95 -6.49 -11.45
N ALA A 116 -6.62 -6.36 -11.44
CA ALA A 116 -5.77 -6.63 -10.29
C ALA A 116 -6.16 -5.84 -9.04
N ILE A 117 -6.71 -4.63 -9.17
CA ILE A 117 -7.23 -3.83 -8.04
C ILE A 117 -8.21 -4.62 -7.16
N ARG A 118 -9.11 -5.41 -7.76
CA ARG A 118 -10.12 -6.19 -7.03
C ARG A 118 -9.56 -7.51 -6.50
N HIS A 119 -8.54 -8.06 -7.16
CA HIS A 119 -7.95 -9.36 -6.84
C HIS A 119 -6.79 -9.28 -5.84
N ARG A 120 -6.08 -8.16 -5.76
CA ARG A 120 -4.94 -7.99 -4.86
C ARG A 120 -5.37 -8.06 -3.39
N TYR A 121 -4.67 -8.89 -2.62
CA TYR A 121 -4.78 -8.98 -1.16
C TYR A 121 -3.39 -9.04 -0.53
N SER A 122 -3.30 -8.82 0.78
CA SER A 122 -2.04 -8.96 1.52
C SER A 122 -2.04 -10.30 2.22
N ASP A 123 -1.19 -11.22 1.75
CA ASP A 123 -1.09 -12.56 2.29
C ASP A 123 0.00 -12.63 3.36
N ARG A 124 -0.38 -12.92 4.61
CA ARG A 124 0.56 -12.96 5.74
C ARG A 124 1.14 -14.34 6.00
N ARG A 125 0.78 -15.34 5.19
CA ARG A 125 1.26 -16.72 5.31
C ARG A 125 2.68 -16.88 4.72
N PRO A 126 3.33 -18.02 4.95
CA PRO A 126 4.57 -18.38 4.26
C PRO A 126 4.39 -18.44 2.74
N PHE A 127 5.39 -17.97 1.99
CA PHE A 127 5.43 -18.06 0.52
C PHE A 127 6.51 -19.05 0.08
N GLY A 128 6.27 -19.71 -1.04
CA GLY A 128 7.32 -20.37 -1.82
C GLY A 128 8.23 -19.35 -2.53
N PRO A 129 9.39 -19.78 -3.03
CA PRO A 129 10.30 -18.92 -3.78
C PRO A 129 9.70 -18.53 -5.13
N ILE A 130 10.15 -17.39 -5.68
CA ILE A 130 9.94 -17.07 -7.10
C ILE A 130 10.52 -18.22 -7.95
N SER A 131 9.82 -18.58 -9.02
CA SER A 131 10.22 -19.69 -9.89
C SER A 131 10.25 -19.26 -11.34
N VAL A 132 10.89 -20.06 -12.21
CA VAL A 132 10.90 -19.83 -13.66
C VAL A 132 9.48 -19.78 -14.25
N LYS A 133 8.51 -20.47 -13.63
CA LYS A 133 7.11 -20.48 -14.08
C LYS A 133 6.34 -19.22 -13.67
N THR A 134 6.82 -18.50 -12.66
CA THR A 134 6.19 -17.29 -12.13
C THR A 134 7.31 -16.32 -11.74
N PRO A 135 8.04 -15.77 -12.74
CA PRO A 135 9.14 -14.87 -12.49
C PRO A 135 8.63 -13.53 -11.96
N LEU A 136 9.54 -12.70 -11.41
CA LEU A 136 9.19 -11.31 -11.14
C LEU A 136 8.89 -10.58 -12.46
N PRO A 137 7.85 -9.73 -12.50
CA PRO A 137 7.58 -8.91 -13.66
C PRO A 137 8.80 -8.04 -14.00
N THR A 138 9.19 -8.03 -15.27
CA THR A 138 10.31 -7.21 -15.76
C THR A 138 10.04 -5.72 -15.61
N ALA A 139 8.76 -5.33 -15.62
CA ALA A 139 8.31 -3.95 -15.46
C ALA A 139 8.46 -3.39 -14.03
N LEU A 140 8.75 -4.21 -13.01
CA LEU A 140 8.73 -3.76 -11.61
C LEU A 140 9.66 -2.58 -11.33
N THR A 141 10.88 -2.63 -11.87
CA THR A 141 11.87 -1.55 -11.71
C THR A 141 11.41 -0.30 -12.46
N ASP A 142 10.89 -0.44 -13.68
CA ASP A 142 10.41 0.68 -14.49
C ASP A 142 9.21 1.40 -13.85
N VAL A 143 8.25 0.65 -13.29
CA VAL A 143 7.06 1.26 -12.66
C VAL A 143 7.42 2.00 -11.38
N ALA A 144 8.43 1.54 -10.63
CA ALA A 144 8.94 2.28 -9.47
C ALA A 144 9.68 3.56 -9.92
N HIS A 145 10.57 3.47 -10.91
CA HIS A 145 11.32 4.63 -11.40
C HIS A 145 10.44 5.74 -11.99
N ARG A 146 9.30 5.40 -12.60
CA ARG A 146 8.30 6.39 -13.07
C ARG A 146 7.76 7.29 -11.96
N THR A 147 7.96 6.92 -10.70
CA THR A 147 7.53 7.69 -9.53
C THR A 147 8.68 8.35 -8.77
N ASP A 148 9.91 8.30 -9.30
CA ASP A 148 11.15 8.72 -8.62
C ASP A 148 11.42 7.90 -7.34
N VAL A 149 11.16 6.59 -7.40
CA VAL A 149 11.37 5.63 -6.30
C VAL A 149 12.26 4.50 -6.79
N HIS A 150 13.23 4.09 -5.97
CA HIS A 150 14.11 2.96 -6.25
C HIS A 150 13.48 1.67 -5.75
N LEU A 151 13.65 0.59 -6.52
CA LEU A 151 13.22 -0.75 -6.14
C LEU A 151 14.43 -1.68 -6.04
N THR A 152 14.77 -2.08 -4.82
CA THR A 152 15.89 -3.00 -4.55
C THR A 152 15.38 -4.40 -4.26
N LEU A 153 15.90 -5.39 -4.99
CA LEU A 153 15.67 -6.82 -4.74
C LEU A 153 16.68 -7.32 -3.71
N LEU A 154 16.22 -7.77 -2.53
CA LEU A 154 17.08 -8.35 -1.52
C LEU A 154 17.13 -9.88 -1.64
N GLY A 155 18.35 -10.39 -1.76
CA GLY A 155 18.66 -11.82 -1.84
C GLY A 155 18.46 -12.58 -0.53
N ARG A 156 18.76 -13.88 -0.55
CA ARG A 156 18.65 -14.77 0.62
C ARG A 156 19.63 -14.41 1.74
N ASP A 157 20.76 -13.83 1.38
CA ASP A 157 21.83 -13.33 2.26
C ASP A 157 21.38 -12.17 3.14
N ALA A 158 20.45 -11.33 2.67
CA ALA A 158 19.87 -10.24 3.46
C ALA A 158 18.83 -10.71 4.51
N ARG A 159 18.33 -11.95 4.39
CA ARG A 159 17.22 -12.47 5.19
C ARG A 159 17.50 -12.46 6.71
N PRO A 160 18.69 -12.88 7.20
CA PRO A 160 19.00 -12.80 8.63
C PRO A 160 18.94 -11.37 9.18
N THR A 161 19.42 -10.37 8.43
CA THR A 161 19.36 -8.96 8.81
C THR A 161 17.91 -8.47 8.88
N LEU A 162 17.07 -8.84 7.91
CA LEU A 162 15.64 -8.51 7.87
C LEU A 162 14.85 -9.16 9.03
N ALA A 163 15.15 -10.41 9.35
CA ALA A 163 14.57 -11.12 10.49
C ALA A 163 14.99 -10.44 11.80
N LYS A 164 16.28 -10.07 11.93
CA LYS A 164 16.78 -9.35 13.10
C LYS A 164 16.14 -7.97 13.27
N ALA A 165 15.98 -7.20 12.19
CA ALA A 165 15.27 -5.92 12.21
C ALA A 165 13.80 -6.09 12.65
N THR A 166 13.15 -7.18 12.22
CA THR A 166 11.79 -7.54 12.65
C THR A 166 11.72 -7.84 14.15
N GLU A 167 12.64 -8.66 14.66
CA GLU A 167 12.73 -8.99 16.08
C GLU A 167 13.02 -7.77 16.95
N LEU A 168 13.96 -6.91 16.54
CA LEU A 168 14.31 -5.70 17.25
C LEU A 168 13.12 -4.75 17.35
N THR A 169 12.39 -4.53 16.25
CA THR A 169 11.16 -3.73 16.28
C THR A 169 10.13 -4.34 17.24
N ALA A 170 9.92 -5.66 17.18
CA ALA A 170 8.95 -6.34 18.06
C ALA A 170 9.34 -6.24 19.54
N ALA A 171 10.62 -6.40 19.86
CA ALA A 171 11.15 -6.30 21.22
C ALA A 171 11.00 -4.87 21.77
N ALA A 172 11.37 -3.86 20.98
CA ALA A 172 11.26 -2.45 21.36
C ALA A 172 9.79 -2.03 21.62
N ARG A 173 8.83 -2.64 20.91
CA ARG A 173 7.40 -2.37 21.06
C ARG A 173 6.68 -3.27 22.08
N LYS A 174 7.37 -4.26 22.67
CA LYS A 174 6.75 -5.27 23.56
C LYS A 174 6.05 -4.65 24.77
N TYR A 175 6.68 -3.64 25.37
CA TYR A 175 6.17 -2.96 26.58
C TYR A 175 5.59 -1.56 26.28
N ASP A 176 5.47 -1.20 25.01
CA ASP A 176 4.80 0.03 24.56
C ASP A 176 3.28 -0.22 24.56
N SER A 177 2.63 0.06 25.68
CA SER A 177 1.21 -0.20 25.88
C SER A 177 0.33 0.54 24.87
N ALA A 178 0.71 1.76 24.47
CA ALA A 178 -0.02 2.55 23.49
C ALA A 178 0.05 1.91 22.09
N TYR A 179 1.25 1.47 21.67
CA TYR A 179 1.40 0.72 20.43
C TYR A 179 0.64 -0.62 20.46
N GLN A 180 0.69 -1.38 21.56
CA GLN A 180 -0.03 -2.65 21.66
C GLN A 180 -1.55 -2.44 21.60
N ALA A 181 -2.08 -1.42 22.28
CA ALA A 181 -3.49 -1.07 22.22
C ALA A 181 -3.92 -0.66 20.80
N GLU A 182 -3.13 0.17 20.12
CA GLU A 182 -3.38 0.58 18.74
C GLU A 182 -3.34 -0.61 17.76
N LEU A 183 -2.36 -1.51 17.91
CA LEU A 183 -2.25 -2.72 17.09
C LEU A 183 -3.46 -3.64 17.29
N HIS A 184 -3.90 -3.87 18.53
CA HIS A 184 -5.07 -4.69 18.83
C HIS A 184 -6.39 -4.05 18.36
N TRP A 185 -6.51 -2.72 18.46
CA TRP A 185 -7.65 -1.98 17.94
C TRP A 185 -7.79 -2.19 16.44
N TRP A 186 -6.70 -1.99 15.69
CA TRP A 186 -6.74 -2.06 14.23
C TRP A 186 -6.60 -3.48 13.66
N ALA A 187 -6.01 -4.43 14.38
CA ALA A 187 -5.69 -5.77 13.87
C ALA A 187 -6.04 -6.87 14.88
N GLY A 188 -7.29 -6.87 15.32
CA GLY A 188 -7.81 -7.82 16.31
C GLY A 188 -9.33 -7.71 16.49
N HIS A 189 -9.91 -6.59 16.07
CA HIS A 189 -11.34 -6.35 16.03
C HIS A 189 -11.84 -6.35 14.58
N SER A 190 -13.08 -6.83 14.38
CA SER A 190 -13.76 -6.69 13.10
C SER A 190 -14.55 -5.39 13.09
N ILE A 191 -13.99 -4.36 12.46
CA ILE A 191 -14.70 -3.09 12.23
C ILE A 191 -15.28 -3.15 10.80
N PRO A 192 -16.58 -2.91 10.58
CA PRO A 192 -17.19 -3.00 9.25
C PRO A 192 -16.52 -2.09 8.20
N GLN A 193 -15.86 -1.02 8.65
CA GLN A 193 -15.34 0.05 7.82
C GLN A 193 -13.80 0.13 7.81
N GLY A 194 -13.07 -0.84 8.37
CA GLY A 194 -11.60 -0.81 8.35
C GLY A 194 -10.94 -1.84 9.26
N GLY A 195 -9.63 -1.68 9.45
CA GLY A 195 -8.86 -2.64 10.24
C GLY A 195 -8.63 -3.98 9.54
N ILE A 196 -7.94 -4.87 10.22
CA ILE A 196 -7.58 -6.20 9.74
C ILE A 196 -8.38 -7.21 10.58
N PRO A 197 -9.44 -7.81 10.04
CA PRO A 197 -10.22 -8.81 10.75
C PRO A 197 -9.37 -10.06 11.01
N ALA A 198 -9.69 -10.79 12.08
CA ALA A 198 -8.96 -11.99 12.49
C ALA A 198 -8.87 -13.04 11.37
N ASP A 199 -9.88 -13.15 10.52
CA ASP A 199 -9.93 -14.13 9.42
C ASP A 199 -9.03 -13.75 8.22
N SER A 200 -8.46 -12.53 8.22
CA SER A 200 -7.45 -12.06 7.26
C SER A 200 -6.03 -12.05 7.86
N LEU A 201 -5.90 -12.49 9.12
CA LEU A 201 -4.63 -12.67 9.81
C LEU A 201 -4.23 -14.15 9.77
N ALA A 202 -2.92 -14.39 9.66
CA ALA A 202 -2.37 -15.75 9.73
C ALA A 202 -2.57 -16.33 11.14
N THR A 203 -2.76 -17.65 11.22
CA THR A 203 -2.72 -18.39 12.49
C THR A 203 -1.36 -18.21 13.18
N ALA A 204 -1.29 -18.50 14.49
CA ALA A 204 -0.02 -18.45 15.22
C ALA A 204 1.05 -19.33 14.54
N GLU A 205 0.69 -20.56 14.18
CA GLU A 205 1.58 -21.52 13.51
C GLU A 205 2.13 -21.00 12.17
N ASN A 206 1.28 -20.43 11.31
CA ASN A 206 1.71 -19.83 10.04
C ASN A 206 2.58 -18.59 10.25
N ARG A 207 2.26 -17.78 11.24
CA ARG A 207 3.04 -16.58 11.60
C ARG A 207 4.41 -16.97 12.12
N ASP A 208 4.53 -18.06 12.86
CA ASP A 208 5.81 -18.52 13.42
C ASP A 208 6.74 -19.10 12.32
N ARG A 209 6.17 -19.49 11.18
CA ARG A 209 6.90 -19.88 9.95
C ARG A 209 7.33 -18.70 9.07
N VAL A 210 6.98 -17.48 9.45
CA VAL A 210 7.38 -16.24 8.78
C VAL A 210 8.32 -15.47 9.72
N ASP A 211 9.59 -15.43 9.36
CA ASP A 211 10.66 -14.70 10.06
C ASP A 211 10.59 -13.19 9.79
N ILE A 212 10.18 -12.79 8.58
CA ILE A 212 10.08 -11.39 8.16
C ILE A 212 8.59 -10.99 8.09
N GLY A 213 8.04 -10.54 9.21
CA GLY A 213 6.65 -10.09 9.26
C GLY A 213 6.31 -9.41 10.58
N ARG A 214 5.44 -8.40 10.53
CA ARG A 214 4.92 -7.78 11.76
C ARG A 214 4.18 -8.85 12.58
N ARG A 215 4.47 -8.90 13.88
CA ARG A 215 3.77 -9.75 14.85
C ARG A 215 2.39 -9.16 15.17
N PHE A 216 1.41 -9.44 14.32
CA PHE A 216 -0.01 -9.18 14.59
C PHE A 216 -0.57 -10.20 15.62
N PRO A 217 -1.70 -9.87 16.28
CA PRO A 217 -2.51 -10.84 17.01
C PRO A 217 -2.80 -12.09 16.17
N ALA A 218 -2.94 -13.24 16.82
CA ALA A 218 -3.17 -14.50 16.10
C ALA A 218 -4.52 -14.45 15.37
N GLY A 219 -4.49 -14.77 14.08
CA GLY A 219 -5.66 -14.83 13.23
C GLY A 219 -6.35 -16.19 13.22
N ARG A 220 -7.40 -16.27 12.40
CA ARG A 220 -8.26 -17.45 12.19
C ARG A 220 -8.37 -17.83 10.72
N ASP A 221 -7.39 -17.46 9.89
CA ASP A 221 -7.35 -17.98 8.51
C ASP A 221 -7.22 -19.51 8.55
N ASN A 222 -8.20 -20.22 7.99
CA ASN A 222 -8.31 -21.68 8.06
C ASN A 222 -7.29 -22.42 7.17
N ASN A 223 -6.40 -21.71 6.48
CA ASN A 223 -5.43 -22.27 5.55
C ASN A 223 -4.07 -22.54 6.23
N ALA A 224 -3.90 -23.71 6.83
CA ALA A 224 -2.63 -24.10 7.44
C ALA A 224 -1.50 -24.27 6.38
N SER A 225 -0.36 -23.62 6.63
CA SER A 225 1.00 -23.90 6.16
C SER A 225 1.48 -25.29 6.58
N ALA A 226 2.39 -25.99 5.90
CA ALA A 226 3.50 -26.64 6.63
C ALA A 226 4.87 -26.12 6.18
N GLU A 227 4.89 -25.21 5.19
CA GLU A 227 6.12 -24.66 4.62
C GLU A 227 6.67 -23.49 5.44
N ILE A 228 8.00 -23.38 5.43
CA ILE A 228 8.73 -22.21 5.93
C ILE A 228 8.76 -21.16 4.83
N ASP A 229 8.66 -19.89 5.21
CA ASP A 229 8.69 -18.78 4.27
C ASP A 229 10.02 -18.71 3.49
N ARG A 230 9.91 -18.65 2.17
CA ARG A 230 11.02 -18.52 1.23
C ARG A 230 10.79 -17.33 0.28
N SER A 231 9.94 -16.39 0.66
CA SER A 231 9.67 -15.18 -0.10
C SER A 231 10.95 -14.42 -0.41
N THR A 232 10.98 -13.76 -1.57
CA THR A 232 11.95 -12.70 -1.82
C THR A 232 11.42 -11.39 -1.24
N VAL A 233 12.32 -10.46 -0.89
CA VAL A 233 11.94 -9.18 -0.30
C VAL A 233 12.36 -8.05 -1.24
N LEU A 234 11.41 -7.20 -1.59
CA LEU A 234 11.63 -5.96 -2.31
C LEU A 234 11.69 -4.81 -1.30
N VAL A 235 12.52 -3.81 -1.55
CA VAL A 235 12.57 -2.56 -0.78
C VAL A 235 12.28 -1.40 -1.72
N LEU A 236 11.34 -0.55 -1.32
CA LEU A 236 11.11 0.74 -1.93
C LEU A 236 11.88 1.79 -1.13
N SER A 237 12.77 2.53 -1.79
CA SER A 237 13.54 3.62 -1.18
C SER A 237 13.47 4.89 -2.02
N THR A 238 13.70 6.02 -1.35
CA THR A 238 13.64 7.37 -1.96
C THR A 238 14.89 8.16 -1.62
N ASP A 239 15.22 9.16 -2.44
CA ASP A 239 16.40 10.01 -2.23
C ASP A 239 16.23 11.01 -1.08
N SER A 240 14.97 11.31 -0.71
CA SER A 240 14.62 12.15 0.45
C SER A 240 13.58 11.47 1.33
N ASP A 241 13.41 11.99 2.55
CA ASP A 241 12.43 11.47 3.53
C ASP A 241 11.35 12.51 3.87
N GLY A 242 10.94 13.26 2.85
CA GLY A 242 9.86 14.26 2.95
C GLY A 242 8.51 13.72 2.48
N ARG A 243 7.44 14.49 2.70
CA ARG A 243 6.07 14.10 2.34
C ARG A 243 5.88 13.82 0.85
N ASP A 244 6.59 14.54 -0.03
CA ASP A 244 6.57 14.26 -1.48
C ASP A 244 7.13 12.86 -1.79
N ALA A 245 8.31 12.54 -1.25
CA ALA A 245 8.91 11.22 -1.37
C ALA A 245 8.03 10.12 -0.75
N TRP A 246 7.36 10.38 0.37
CA TRP A 246 6.42 9.43 0.97
C TRP A 246 5.20 9.17 0.07
N LEU A 247 4.66 10.21 -0.56
CA LEU A 247 3.52 10.09 -1.46
C LEU A 247 3.92 9.25 -2.68
N ARG A 248 5.06 9.56 -3.29
CA ARG A 248 5.64 8.82 -4.40
C ARG A 248 5.93 7.36 -4.06
N ALA A 249 6.50 7.09 -2.88
CA ALA A 249 6.70 5.72 -2.40
C ALA A 249 5.40 4.93 -2.27
N GLY A 250 4.29 5.60 -1.92
CA GLY A 250 2.96 5.02 -1.96
C GLY A 250 2.49 4.65 -3.38
N GLU A 251 2.72 5.55 -4.34
CA GLU A 251 2.38 5.30 -5.74
C GLU A 251 3.17 4.11 -6.30
N ALA A 252 4.48 4.05 -6.03
CA ALA A 252 5.35 2.93 -6.37
C ALA A 252 4.89 1.63 -5.72
N LEU A 253 4.55 1.68 -4.43
CA LEU A 253 4.03 0.52 -3.69
C LEU A 253 2.79 -0.04 -4.36
N SER A 254 1.85 0.82 -4.76
CA SER A 254 0.67 0.39 -5.51
C SER A 254 1.04 -0.27 -6.83
N ALA A 255 1.86 0.39 -7.66
CA ALA A 255 2.22 -0.11 -8.97
C ALA A 255 2.90 -1.49 -8.88
N VAL A 256 3.87 -1.66 -7.98
CA VAL A 256 4.57 -2.94 -7.75
C VAL A 256 3.61 -4.04 -7.30
N LEU A 257 2.66 -3.73 -6.42
CA LEU A 257 1.69 -4.72 -5.94
C LEU A 257 0.70 -5.14 -7.02
N LEU A 258 0.27 -4.22 -7.89
CA LEU A 258 -0.63 -4.51 -9.00
C LEU A 258 0.08 -5.36 -10.05
N GLU A 259 1.30 -5.00 -10.44
CA GLU A 259 2.13 -5.78 -11.38
C GLU A 259 2.41 -7.20 -10.87
N ALA A 260 2.76 -7.34 -9.59
CA ALA A 260 2.93 -8.65 -8.97
C ALA A 260 1.64 -9.47 -8.99
N THR A 261 0.48 -8.82 -8.78
CA THR A 261 -0.83 -9.49 -8.81
C THR A 261 -1.18 -9.96 -10.22
N VAL A 262 -0.95 -9.13 -11.25
CA VAL A 262 -1.13 -9.52 -12.67
C VAL A 262 -0.27 -10.75 -13.00
N SER A 263 0.95 -10.80 -12.47
CA SER A 263 1.86 -11.94 -12.66
C SER A 263 1.54 -13.16 -11.77
N GLY A 264 0.45 -13.14 -10.99
CA GLY A 264 0.03 -14.25 -10.13
C GLY A 264 0.90 -14.46 -8.88
N LEU A 265 1.69 -13.46 -8.48
CA LEU A 265 2.52 -13.53 -7.29
C LEU A 265 1.73 -13.10 -6.04
N ALA A 266 1.99 -13.80 -4.93
CA ALA A 266 1.51 -13.39 -3.62
C ALA A 266 2.38 -12.26 -3.08
N THR A 267 1.75 -11.29 -2.40
CA THR A 267 2.45 -10.13 -1.85
C THR A 267 2.04 -9.82 -0.42
N CYS A 268 3.00 -9.30 0.37
CA CYS A 268 2.75 -8.74 1.70
C CYS A 268 3.59 -7.48 1.92
N PRO A 269 2.98 -6.29 1.93
CA PRO A 269 3.65 -5.07 2.35
C PRO A 269 4.08 -5.15 3.82
N LEU A 270 5.25 -4.59 4.13
CA LEU A 270 5.87 -4.57 5.44
C LEU A 270 6.40 -3.16 5.72
N THR A 271 5.95 -2.56 6.81
CA THR A 271 6.35 -1.20 7.20
C THR A 271 6.97 -1.14 8.59
N HIS A 272 6.83 -2.18 9.42
CA HIS A 272 7.30 -2.21 10.81
C HIS A 272 8.81 -2.04 10.92
N THR A 273 9.58 -2.57 9.98
CA THR A 273 11.05 -2.43 9.94
C THR A 273 11.49 -1.00 9.64
N THR A 274 10.60 -0.13 9.17
CA THR A 274 10.90 1.28 8.87
C THR A 274 10.44 2.23 9.98
N GLU A 275 9.72 1.75 10.99
CA GLU A 275 9.11 2.60 12.04
C GLU A 275 10.11 3.16 13.03
N LEU A 276 11.07 2.32 13.43
CA LEU A 276 12.10 2.69 14.39
C LEU A 276 13.40 2.97 13.65
N ARG A 277 14.11 4.01 14.11
CA ARG A 277 15.39 4.43 13.52
C ARG A 277 16.34 3.25 13.37
N GLN A 278 16.61 2.51 14.45
CA GLN A 278 17.57 1.40 14.45
C GLN A 278 17.24 0.33 13.40
N SER A 279 15.99 -0.13 13.35
CA SER A 279 15.59 -1.14 12.37
C SER A 279 15.65 -0.60 10.93
N ARG A 280 15.28 0.67 10.73
CA ARG A 280 15.33 1.32 9.40
C ARG A 280 16.75 1.49 8.90
N GLU A 281 17.69 1.78 9.80
CA GLU A 281 19.13 1.86 9.51
C GLU A 281 19.68 0.52 9.02
N MET A 282 19.30 -0.60 9.66
CA MET A 282 19.68 -1.93 9.19
C MET A 282 19.16 -2.22 7.77
N ILE A 283 17.97 -1.72 7.41
CA ILE A 283 17.48 -1.84 6.04
C ILE A 283 18.29 -0.97 5.08
N ARG A 284 18.65 0.24 5.50
CA ARG A 284 19.44 1.18 4.70
C ARG A 284 20.81 0.62 4.34
N GLU A 285 21.46 -0.09 5.26
CA GLU A 285 22.75 -0.76 5.02
C GLU A 285 22.68 -1.89 3.98
N LEU A 286 21.49 -2.41 3.69
CA LEU A 286 21.27 -3.42 2.64
C LEU A 286 21.03 -2.79 1.26
N LEU A 287 20.92 -1.46 1.17
CA LEU A 287 20.67 -0.76 -0.10
C LEU A 287 22.00 -0.41 -0.76
N PRO A 288 22.24 -0.83 -2.02
CA PRO A 288 23.52 -0.61 -2.71
C PRO A 288 23.82 0.88 -2.90
N ASP A 289 22.80 1.67 -3.21
CA ASP A 289 22.93 3.11 -3.51
C ASP A 289 22.47 4.00 -2.32
N GLY A 290 22.21 3.39 -1.16
CA GLY A 290 21.70 4.10 0.01
C GLY A 290 20.24 4.57 -0.14
N GLY A 291 19.96 5.79 0.31
CA GLY A 291 18.61 6.39 0.34
C GLY A 291 17.80 6.07 1.60
N PHE A 292 16.51 6.38 1.55
CA PHE A 292 15.59 6.24 2.69
C PHE A 292 14.60 5.09 2.43
N PRO A 293 14.70 3.95 3.14
CA PRO A 293 13.72 2.86 3.01
C PRO A 293 12.32 3.32 3.43
N GLN A 294 11.32 3.16 2.56
CA GLN A 294 9.94 3.60 2.80
C GLN A 294 9.00 2.45 3.12
N ALA A 295 9.11 1.35 2.37
CA ALA A 295 8.32 0.13 2.57
C ALA A 295 9.07 -1.09 2.02
N LEU A 296 8.81 -2.25 2.59
CA LEU A 296 9.28 -3.53 2.09
C LEU A 296 8.08 -4.35 1.58
N ILE A 297 8.33 -5.30 0.68
CA ILE A 297 7.29 -6.19 0.15
C ILE A 297 7.85 -7.60 0.11
N ARG A 298 7.25 -8.53 0.85
CA ARG A 298 7.46 -9.96 0.60
C ARG A 298 6.72 -10.33 -0.68
N VAL A 299 7.40 -11.05 -1.56
CA VAL A 299 6.85 -11.54 -2.83
C VAL A 299 7.27 -12.99 -3.05
N GLY A 300 6.35 -13.81 -3.55
CA GLY A 300 6.62 -15.22 -3.82
C GLY A 300 5.40 -15.95 -4.37
N THR A 301 5.49 -17.27 -4.44
CA THR A 301 4.37 -18.11 -4.87
C THR A 301 3.50 -18.47 -3.67
N ALA A 302 2.19 -18.26 -3.75
CA ALA A 302 1.26 -18.93 -2.84
C ALA A 302 1.04 -20.37 -3.28
N GLU A 303 0.90 -21.29 -2.32
CA GLU A 303 0.36 -22.63 -2.61
C GLU A 303 -1.05 -22.50 -3.21
N LYS A 304 -1.55 -23.56 -3.88
CA LYS A 304 -2.94 -23.65 -4.38
C LYS A 304 -3.96 -23.74 -3.23
N LYS A 305 -4.01 -22.71 -2.40
CA LYS A 305 -4.94 -22.52 -1.29
C LYS A 305 -5.92 -21.43 -1.66
N SER A 306 -7.07 -21.44 -1.00
CA SER A 306 -8.01 -20.34 -1.13
C SER A 306 -7.34 -19.03 -0.71
N PRO A 307 -7.61 -17.92 -1.43
CA PRO A 307 -7.11 -16.62 -1.02
C PRO A 307 -7.63 -16.29 0.40
N PRO A 308 -6.87 -15.55 1.21
CA PRO A 308 -7.35 -15.08 2.49
C PRO A 308 -8.59 -14.21 2.30
N ARG A 309 -9.43 -14.12 3.32
CA ARG A 309 -10.63 -13.29 3.28
C ARG A 309 -10.24 -11.85 2.96
N GLN A 310 -10.92 -11.23 2.00
CA GLN A 310 -10.69 -9.84 1.67
C GLN A 310 -11.04 -8.93 2.85
N THR A 311 -10.16 -7.98 3.15
CA THR A 311 -10.40 -7.01 4.22
C THR A 311 -11.51 -6.03 3.79
N PRO A 312 -12.33 -5.52 4.73
CA PRO A 312 -13.38 -4.56 4.41
C PRO A 312 -12.80 -3.25 3.89
N ARG A 313 -13.64 -2.47 3.21
CA ARG A 313 -13.36 -1.08 2.85
C ARG A 313 -14.49 -0.17 3.31
N ARG A 314 -14.14 1.09 3.55
CA ARG A 314 -15.07 2.16 3.80
C ARG A 314 -15.99 2.36 2.59
N PRO A 315 -17.29 2.61 2.79
CA PRO A 315 -18.16 3.08 1.71
C PRO A 315 -17.58 4.36 1.10
N VAL A 316 -17.70 4.50 -0.23
CA VAL A 316 -17.12 5.63 -0.97
C VAL A 316 -17.64 6.97 -0.43
N GLU A 317 -18.90 7.04 0.00
CA GLU A 317 -19.55 8.23 0.56
C GLU A 317 -18.91 8.73 1.87
N SER A 318 -18.16 7.87 2.56
CA SER A 318 -17.44 8.25 3.79
C SER A 318 -16.03 8.79 3.55
N VAL A 319 -15.58 8.76 2.30
CA VAL A 319 -14.26 9.22 1.86
C VAL A 319 -14.30 10.13 0.63
N PHE A 320 -15.46 10.33 0.02
CA PHE A 320 -15.66 11.10 -1.19
C PHE A 320 -16.76 12.13 -1.00
N SER A 321 -16.47 13.39 -1.34
CA SER A 321 -17.41 14.49 -1.28
C SER A 321 -17.40 15.28 -2.58
N ILE A 322 -18.54 15.90 -2.89
CA ILE A 322 -18.68 16.81 -4.03
C ILE A 322 -18.75 18.23 -3.47
N GLY A 323 -17.79 19.08 -3.86
CA GLY A 323 -17.79 20.49 -3.51
C GLY A 323 -18.86 21.25 -4.29
N ARG A 324 -19.45 22.27 -3.68
CA ARG A 324 -20.41 23.14 -4.39
C ARG A 324 -19.64 24.04 -5.36
N ARG A 325 -20.10 24.14 -6.61
CA ARG A 325 -19.66 25.17 -7.58
C ARG A 325 -19.71 26.52 -6.88
N HIS A 326 -18.56 27.14 -6.62
CA HIS A 326 -18.58 28.56 -6.30
C HIS A 326 -18.88 29.29 -7.60
N SER A 327 -20.15 29.62 -7.83
CA SER A 327 -20.54 30.60 -8.83
C SER A 327 -19.80 31.89 -8.51
N ALA A 328 -18.74 32.19 -9.27
CA ALA A 328 -18.06 33.46 -9.23
C ALA A 328 -19.11 34.56 -9.45
N ARG A 329 -19.23 35.46 -8.47
CA ARG A 329 -19.87 36.76 -8.65
C ARG A 329 -18.89 37.70 -9.32
#